data_AF-G6YGR3-F1
#
_entry.id   AF-G6YGR3-F1
#
_cell.length_a   1.000
_cell.length_b   1.000
_cell.length_c   1.000
_cell.angle_alpha   90.00
_cell.angle_beta   90.00
_cell.angle_gamma   90.00
#
_symmetry.space_group_name_H-M   'P 1'
#
loop_
_entity.id
_entity.type
_entity.pdbx_description
1 polymer ?
#
loop_
_entity_poly.entity_id
_entity_poly.type
_entity_poly.pdbx_seq_one_letter_code
_entity_poly.pdbx_strand_id
1 'polypeptide(L)'
;MSTAETLLPIEVPPSSAGAPLPHIFADEGRLLIAYLANVPDSSFDGTNPRSVSATTGNQSVAILTADPYLALQFGPPNDEAISGHRLYGLGLQPYSAFEVLNSS
;
A
#
# COMPACT_ATOMS: atom_id res chain seq x y z
N MET A 1 5.46 32.46 -0.56
CA MET A 1 4.37 31.72 -1.22
C MET A 1 4.43 30.30 -0.67
N SER A 2 3.34 29.75 -0.13
CA SER A 2 3.34 28.34 0.28
C SER A 2 3.36 27.48 -0.98
N THR A 3 4.22 26.47 -1.01
CA THR A 3 4.17 25.43 -2.04
C THR A 3 2.84 24.69 -1.94
N ALA A 4 2.22 24.39 -3.08
CA ALA A 4 0.98 23.62 -3.10
C ALA A 4 1.24 22.18 -2.61
N GLU A 5 0.28 21.63 -1.86
CA GLU A 5 0.29 20.22 -1.49
C GLU A 5 0.32 19.36 -2.75
N THR A 6 1.22 18.37 -2.78
CA THR A 6 1.46 17.54 -3.97
C THR A 6 1.56 16.07 -3.57
N LEU A 7 1.03 15.20 -4.41
CA LEU A 7 1.10 13.75 -4.23
C LEU A 7 2.13 13.17 -5.19
N LEU A 8 3.24 12.62 -4.66
CA LEU A 8 4.29 11.98 -5.45
C LEU A 8 4.14 10.46 -5.37
N PRO A 9 3.95 9.73 -6.49
CA PRO A 9 3.85 8.28 -6.46
C PRO A 9 5.18 7.64 -6.08
N ILE A 10 5.11 6.60 -5.24
CA ILE A 10 6.24 5.74 -4.88
C ILE A 10 6.05 4.41 -5.59
N GLU A 11 7.04 4.01 -6.37
CA GLU A 11 7.04 2.69 -6.99
C GLU A 11 7.30 1.62 -5.91
N VAL A 12 6.32 0.75 -5.72
CA VAL A 12 6.39 -0.38 -4.80
C VAL A 12 5.89 -1.63 -5.50
N PRO A 13 6.32 -2.85 -5.09
CA PRO A 13 5.71 -4.08 -5.59
C PRO A 13 4.19 -4.01 -5.45
N PRO A 14 3.41 -4.38 -6.48
CA PRO A 14 1.96 -4.26 -6.41
C PRO A 14 1.42 -5.15 -5.28
N SER A 15 0.46 -4.64 -4.51
CA SER A 15 -0.22 -5.41 -3.46
C SER A 15 -1.46 -6.11 -4.04
N SER A 16 -1.82 -7.26 -3.46
CA SER A 16 -3.05 -7.97 -3.87
C SER A 16 -4.28 -7.23 -3.36
N ALA A 17 -5.25 -6.94 -4.24
CA ALA A 17 -6.51 -6.33 -3.83
C ALA A 17 -7.37 -7.26 -2.95
N GLY A 18 -7.24 -8.58 -3.13
CA GLY A 18 -8.07 -9.57 -2.44
C GLY A 18 -7.43 -10.20 -1.20
N ALA A 19 -6.11 -10.36 -1.17
CA ALA A 19 -5.41 -11.04 -0.06
C ALA A 19 -3.97 -10.53 0.13
N PRO A 20 -3.78 -9.26 0.53
CA PRO A 20 -2.44 -8.69 0.71
C PRO A 20 -1.74 -9.16 2.00
N LEU A 21 -2.51 -9.65 2.99
CA LEU A 21 -2.04 -10.10 4.30
C LEU A 21 -0.99 -9.14 4.93
N PRO A 22 -1.34 -7.85 5.11
CA PRO A 22 -0.37 -6.84 5.55
C PRO A 22 0.03 -7.08 7.01
N HIS A 23 1.32 -6.88 7.29
CA HIS A 23 1.90 -6.91 8.63
C HIS A 23 2.75 -5.66 8.81
N ILE A 24 2.60 -5.00 9.96
CA ILE A 24 3.33 -3.77 10.26
C ILE A 24 4.07 -3.95 11.58
N PHE A 25 5.36 -3.62 11.56
CA PHE A 25 6.23 -3.56 12.72
C PHE A 25 6.75 -2.14 12.83
N ALA A 26 6.56 -1.53 13.99
CA ALA A 26 6.92 -0.13 14.22
C ALA A 26 7.62 -0.03 15.58
N ASP A 27 8.84 0.50 15.59
CA ASP A 27 9.62 0.80 16.79
C ASP A 27 9.97 2.29 16.87
N GLU A 28 10.84 2.76 17.75
CA GLU A 28 11.12 4.21 17.86
C GLU A 28 11.81 4.83 16.64
N GLY A 29 12.49 4.04 15.80
CA GLY A 29 13.29 4.54 14.69
C GLY A 29 12.90 4.00 13.32
N ARG A 30 12.26 2.84 13.26
CA ARG A 30 11.99 2.11 12.02
C ARG A 30 10.54 1.66 11.93
N LEU A 31 9.97 1.90 10.76
CA LEU A 31 8.71 1.33 10.32
C LEU A 31 8.99 0.28 9.25
N LEU A 32 8.46 -0.92 9.43
CA LEU A 32 8.45 -2.00 8.45
C LEU A 32 7.01 -2.33 8.07
N ILE A 33 6.70 -2.33 6.78
CA ILE A 33 5.41 -2.75 6.22
C ILE A 33 5.68 -3.94 5.31
N ALA A 34 5.16 -5.10 5.69
CA ALA A 34 5.25 -6.31 4.91
C ALA A 34 3.88 -6.68 4.31
N TYR A 35 3.86 -7.14 3.06
CA TYR A 35 2.67 -7.68 2.41
C TYR A 35 3.04 -8.68 1.32
N LEU A 36 2.07 -9.49 0.91
CA LEU A 36 2.23 -10.37 -0.25
C LEU A 36 2.20 -9.56 -1.54
N ALA A 37 3.31 -9.60 -2.28
CA ALA A 37 3.39 -8.99 -3.59
C ALA A 37 2.48 -9.75 -4.58
N ASN A 38 1.69 -9.01 -5.33
CA ASN A 38 0.85 -9.52 -6.39
C ASN A 38 1.70 -9.77 -7.65
N VAL A 39 2.33 -10.94 -7.69
CA VAL A 39 3.01 -11.42 -8.89
C VAL A 39 1.95 -11.97 -9.86
N PRO A 40 1.82 -11.41 -11.08
CA PRO A 40 0.87 -11.91 -12.07
C PRO A 40 1.18 -13.37 -12.42
N ASP A 41 0.14 -14.21 -12.36
CA ASP A 41 0.21 -15.58 -12.84
C ASP A 41 -0.30 -15.60 -14.28
N SER A 42 0.57 -15.90 -15.25
CA SER A 42 0.22 -15.95 -16.67
C SER A 42 -0.81 -17.04 -17.01
N SER A 43 -0.99 -18.02 -16.12
CA SER A 43 -1.99 -19.08 -16.29
C SER A 43 -3.37 -18.72 -15.74
N PHE A 44 -3.51 -17.54 -15.12
CA PHE A 44 -4.75 -17.07 -14.53
C PHE A 44 -5.77 -16.62 -15.58
N ASP A 45 -6.93 -17.27 -15.61
CA ASP A 45 -8.02 -17.00 -16.56
C ASP A 45 -9.10 -16.03 -16.01
N GLY A 46 -8.96 -15.57 -14.76
CA GLY A 46 -9.88 -14.64 -14.13
C GLY A 46 -11.12 -15.29 -13.49
N THR A 47 -11.31 -16.60 -13.57
CA THR A 47 -12.57 -17.22 -13.11
C THR A 47 -12.51 -17.75 -11.68
N ASN A 48 -11.33 -17.97 -11.13
CA ASN A 48 -11.15 -18.53 -9.78
C ASN A 48 -10.33 -17.57 -8.92
N PRO A 49 -10.82 -17.05 -7.79
CA PRO A 49 -10.01 -16.19 -6.94
C PRO A 49 -8.81 -16.95 -6.38
N ARG A 50 -7.63 -16.30 -6.38
CA ARG A 50 -6.43 -16.84 -5.74
C ARG A 50 -6.61 -16.84 -4.23
N SER A 51 -6.73 -18.02 -3.63
CA SER A 51 -6.73 -18.19 -2.18
C SER A 51 -5.30 -18.36 -1.67
N VAL A 52 -4.92 -17.58 -0.65
CA VAL A 52 -3.60 -17.67 -0.01
C VAL A 52 -3.79 -17.97 1.48
N SER A 53 -3.04 -18.94 1.98
CA SER A 53 -3.01 -19.33 3.39
C SER A 53 -1.58 -19.41 3.91
N ALA A 54 -1.42 -19.63 5.22
CA ALA A 54 -0.11 -19.81 5.85
C ALA A 54 0.70 -21.00 5.29
N THR A 55 0.06 -21.95 4.60
CA THR A 55 0.73 -23.11 3.99
C THR A 55 0.99 -22.93 2.50
N THR A 56 0.51 -21.84 1.89
CA THR A 56 0.77 -21.54 0.49
C THR A 56 2.23 -21.16 0.30
N GLY A 57 3.00 -22.03 -0.37
CA GLY A 57 4.41 -21.77 -0.70
C GLY A 57 4.60 -20.77 -1.86
N ASN A 58 5.86 -20.45 -2.15
CA ASN A 58 6.27 -19.62 -3.31
C ASN A 58 5.59 -18.25 -3.40
N GLN A 59 5.27 -17.64 -2.26
CA GLN A 59 4.77 -16.28 -2.21
C GLN A 59 5.94 -15.31 -2.13
N SER A 60 5.88 -14.23 -2.91
CA SER A 60 6.81 -13.11 -2.78
C SER A 60 6.29 -12.15 -1.71
N VAL A 61 7.12 -11.81 -0.74
CA VAL A 61 6.81 -10.83 0.31
C VAL A 61 7.57 -9.55 -0.01
N ALA A 62 6.84 -8.44 -0.15
CA ALA A 62 7.43 -7.11 -0.17
C ALA A 62 7.61 -6.63 1.26
N ILE A 63 8.76 -6.04 1.57
CA ILE A 63 9.02 -5.37 2.85
C ILE A 63 9.45 -3.94 2.52
N LEU A 64 8.60 -2.98 2.88
CA LEU A 64 8.88 -1.56 2.78
C LEU A 64 9.40 -1.05 4.12
N THR A 65 10.39 -0.17 4.09
CA THR A 65 10.94 0.46 5.29
C THR A 65 10.90 1.97 5.20
N ALA A 66 10.59 2.62 6.31
CA ALA A 66 10.76 4.05 6.47
C ALA A 66 11.52 4.32 7.77
N ASP A 67 12.64 5.04 7.66
CA ASP A 67 13.46 5.47 8.79
C ASP A 67 14.20 6.79 8.49
N PRO A 68 14.19 7.76 9.42
CA PRO A 68 13.35 7.80 10.63
C PRO A 68 11.87 8.04 10.29
N TYR A 69 10.96 7.65 11.19
CA TYR A 69 9.54 8.00 11.09
C TYR A 69 9.04 8.61 12.41
N LEU A 70 8.01 9.45 12.35
CA LEU A 70 7.46 10.13 13.53
C LEU A 70 6.21 9.44 14.09
N ALA A 71 5.33 8.97 13.20
CA ALA A 71 4.06 8.36 13.57
C ALA A 71 3.59 7.38 12.49
N LEU A 72 2.83 6.37 12.92
CA LEU A 72 2.09 5.44 12.08
C LEU A 72 0.61 5.57 12.41
N GLN A 73 -0.23 5.69 11.38
CA GLN A 73 -1.68 5.74 11.56
C GLN A 73 -2.38 4.88 10.51
N PHE A 74 -3.32 4.06 10.98
CA PHE A 74 -4.34 3.45 10.13
C PHE A 74 -5.50 4.42 9.95
N GLY A 75 -6.15 4.41 8.80
CA GLY A 75 -7.29 5.27 8.59
C GLY A 75 -8.18 4.89 7.41
N PRO A 76 -9.41 5.42 7.40
CA PRO A 76 -10.26 5.41 6.22
C PRO A 76 -9.66 6.32 5.12
N PRO A 77 -10.18 6.26 3.89
CA PRO A 77 -11.25 5.39 3.40
C PRO A 77 -10.76 4.03 2.86
N ASN A 78 -11.69 3.08 2.74
CA ASN A 78 -11.53 1.90 1.89
C ASN A 78 -11.61 2.28 0.40
N ASP A 79 -11.44 1.29 -0.47
CA ASP A 79 -11.49 1.44 -1.92
C ASP A 79 -12.85 1.93 -2.43
N GLU A 80 -13.97 1.57 -1.79
CA GLU A 80 -15.29 2.07 -2.21
C GLU A 80 -15.52 3.55 -1.88
N ALA A 81 -14.90 4.07 -0.82
CA ALA A 81 -15.08 5.45 -0.37
C ALA A 81 -13.89 6.37 -0.69
N ILE A 82 -12.89 5.89 -1.44
CA ILE A 82 -11.64 6.62 -1.69
C ILE A 82 -11.83 7.94 -2.43
N SER A 83 -12.88 8.05 -3.25
CA SER A 83 -13.26 9.29 -3.93
C SER A 83 -13.60 10.45 -2.98
N GLY A 84 -13.97 10.14 -1.73
CA GLY A 84 -14.21 11.13 -0.69
C GLY A 84 -12.95 11.60 0.04
N HIS A 85 -11.78 11.00 -0.22
CA HIS A 85 -10.53 11.42 0.42
C HIS A 85 -10.05 12.77 -0.12
N ARG A 86 -9.53 13.64 0.75
CA ARG A 86 -9.05 14.98 0.37
C ARG A 86 -7.99 14.97 -0.74
N LEU A 87 -7.16 13.93 -0.79
CA LEU A 87 -6.08 13.75 -1.78
C LEU A 87 -6.54 13.07 -3.08
N TYR A 88 -7.80 12.63 -3.19
CA TYR A 88 -8.29 11.96 -4.40
C TYR A 88 -8.17 12.85 -5.64
N GLY A 89 -8.54 14.13 -5.52
CA GLY A 89 -8.39 15.12 -6.58
C GLY A 89 -6.94 15.41 -6.98
N LEU A 90 -5.97 15.01 -6.15
CA LEU A 90 -4.53 15.12 -6.42
C LEU A 90 -3.92 13.82 -6.99
N GLY A 91 -4.75 12.81 -7.26
CA GLY A 91 -4.32 11.55 -7.87
C GLY A 91 -4.16 10.38 -6.92
N LEU A 92 -4.67 10.46 -5.68
CA LEU A 92 -4.68 9.30 -4.78
C LEU A 92 -5.49 8.15 -5.40
N GLN A 93 -4.89 6.97 -5.45
CA GLN A 93 -5.50 5.75 -5.97
C GLN A 93 -5.40 4.61 -4.95
N PRO A 94 -6.33 3.64 -4.97
CA PRO A 94 -6.26 2.47 -4.09
C PRO A 94 -5.04 1.60 -4.45
N TYR A 95 -4.60 0.80 -3.47
CA TYR A 95 -3.49 -0.16 -3.64
C TYR A 95 -2.17 0.45 -4.17
N SER A 96 -1.95 1.74 -3.94
CA SER A 96 -0.79 2.50 -4.41
C SER A 96 -0.13 3.24 -3.23
N ALA A 97 1.16 3.53 -3.35
CA ALA A 97 1.93 4.25 -2.35
C ALA A 97 2.29 5.66 -2.85
N PHE A 98 2.21 6.64 -1.96
CA PHE A 98 2.50 8.04 -2.28
C PHE A 98 3.21 8.73 -1.12
N GLU A 99 4.11 9.66 -1.46
CA GLU A 99 4.61 10.68 -0.55
C GLU A 99 3.78 11.96 -0.73
N VAL A 100 3.30 12.52 0.38
CA VAL A 100 2.59 13.80 0.37
C VAL A 100 3.58 14.91 0.70
N LEU A 101 3.85 15.77 -0.27
CA LEU A 101 4.75 16.91 -0.11
C LEU A 101 3.97 18.18 0.21
N ASN A 102 4.54 19.03 1.06
CA ASN A 102 3.95 20.30 1.47
C ASN A 102 2.54 20.16 2.10
N SER A 103 2.29 19.05 2.80
CA SER A 103 1.08 18.88 3.62
C SER A 103 1.08 19.93 4.74
N SER A 104 -0.06 20.58 4.95
CA SER A 104 -0.26 21.62 5.97
C SER A 104 -1.30 21.21 7.01
#